data_AF-A0A4R8I4X4-F1
#
_entry.id   AF-A0A4R8I4X4-F1
#
_cell.length_a   1.000
_cell.length_b   1.000
_cell.length_c   1.000
_cell.angle_alpha   90.00
_cell.angle_beta   90.00
_cell.angle_gamma   90.00
#
_symmetry.space_group_name_H-M   'P 1'
#
loop_
_entity.id
_entity.type
_entity.pdbx_description
1 polymer ?
#
loop_
_entity_poly.entity_id
_entity_poly.type
_entity_poly.pdbx_seq_one_letter_code
_entity_poly.pdbx_strand_id
1 'polypeptide(L)' 'MEDGKLKVLTTDGACKELGVSRTTFEIRIKQRLTKLEKVGTRNFFLYDEVMRLKNEAGKIITPKYNVIA' A
#
# COMPACT_ATOMS: atom_id res chain seq x y z
N MET A 1 13.79 -9.16 -24.65
CA MET A 1 13.99 -8.45 -23.38
C MET A 1 12.66 -7.81 -23.06
N GLU A 2 11.83 -8.50 -22.29
CA GLU A 2 10.52 -7.97 -21.89
C GLU A 2 10.75 -6.68 -21.10
N ASP A 3 10.05 -5.64 -21.53
CA ASP A 3 10.14 -4.27 -21.09
C ASP A 3 9.99 -4.22 -19.55
N GLY A 4 11.12 -4.16 -18.84
CA GLY A 4 11.25 -4.23 -17.38
C GLY A 4 10.73 -2.99 -16.66
N LYS A 5 9.51 -2.54 -17.00
CA LYS A 5 8.86 -1.42 -16.35
C LYS A 5 8.41 -1.85 -14.95
N LEU A 6 9.05 -1.24 -13.96
CA LEU A 6 8.65 -1.35 -12.56
C LEU A 6 7.17 -0.92 -12.42
N LYS A 7 6.35 -1.82 -11.87
CA LYS A 7 4.93 -1.53 -11.61
C LYS A 7 4.84 -0.64 -10.37
N VAL A 8 4.29 0.56 -10.56
CA VAL A 8 4.17 1.58 -9.51
C VAL A 8 2.71 1.99 -9.33
N LEU A 9 2.37 2.40 -8.11
CA LEU A 9 1.06 2.93 -7.74
C LEU A 9 1.20 4.38 -7.28
N THR A 10 0.18 5.18 -7.55
CA THR A 10 0.01 6.49 -6.91
C THR A 10 -0.42 6.30 -5.46
N THR A 11 -0.37 7.38 -4.66
CA THR A 11 -0.95 7.38 -3.30
C THR A 11 -2.37 6.82 -3.28
N ASP A 12 -3.21 7.23 -4.23
CA ASP A 12 -4.62 6.84 -4.30
C ASP A 12 -4.76 5.33 -4.61
N GLY A 13 -4.01 4.84 -5.58
CA GLY A 13 -3.97 3.41 -5.91
C GLY A 13 -3.47 2.56 -4.75
N ALA A 14 -2.44 3.02 -4.04
CA ALA A 14 -1.92 2.32 -2.88
C ALA A 14 -2.92 2.29 -1.71
N CYS A 15 -3.66 3.38 -1.48
CA CYS A 15 -4.74 3.43 -0.48
C CYS A 15 -5.85 2.42 -0.81
N LYS A 16 -6.27 2.35 -2.07
CA LYS A 16 -7.29 1.41 -2.54
C LYS A 16 -6.85 -0.04 -2.38
N GLU A 17 -5.61 -0.36 -2.75
CA GLU A 17 -5.08 -1.72 -2.62
C GLU A 17 -4.97 -2.17 -1.16
N LEU A 18 -4.58 -1.25 -0.27
CA LEU A 18 -4.46 -1.51 1.17
C LEU A 18 -5.78 -1.41 1.92
N GLY A 19 -6.84 -0.89 1.31
CA GLY A 19 -8.14 -0.67 1.95
C GLY A 19 -8.08 0.34 3.10
N VAL A 20 -7.21 1.35 3.00
CA VAL A 20 -7.02 2.36 4.05
C VAL A 20 -7.38 3.77 3.57
N SER A 21 -7.81 4.62 4.51
CA SER A 21 -7.98 6.04 4.25
C SER A 21 -6.65 6.72 3.93
N ARG A 22 -6.70 7.78 3.11
CA ARG A 22 -5.53 8.58 2.73
C ARG A 22 -4.76 9.12 3.94
N THR A 23 -5.46 9.59 4.98
CA THR A 23 -4.85 10.05 6.22
C THR A 23 -4.04 8.95 6.91
N THR A 24 -4.61 7.75 7.03
CA THR A 24 -3.92 6.58 7.60
C THR A 24 -2.69 6.22 6.76
N PHE A 25 -2.82 6.27 5.43
CA PHE A 25 -1.72 6.02 4.53
C PHE A 25 -0.58 7.03 4.74
N GLU A 26 -0.86 8.34 4.77
CA GLU A 26 0.17 9.37 4.89
C GLU A 26 0.87 9.38 6.25
N ILE A 27 0.15 9.07 7.33
CA ILE A 27 0.71 9.07 8.69
C ILE A 27 1.48 7.76 8.98
N ARG A 28 0.91 6.60 8.64
CA ARG A 28 1.41 5.30 9.11
C ARG A 28 2.09 4.44 8.04
N ILE A 29 1.64 4.54 6.79
CA ILE A 29 2.07 3.59 5.74
C ILE A 29 3.17 4.19 4.86
N LYS A 30 3.08 5.48 4.55
CA LYS A 30 4.04 6.19 3.71
C LYS A 30 5.49 6.06 4.20
N GLN A 31 5.69 5.95 5.52
CA GLN A 31 7.02 5.76 6.11
C GLN A 31 7.59 4.35 5.93
N ARG A 32 6.73 3.36 5.63
CA ARG A 32 7.10 1.95 5.41
C ARG A 32 7.27 1.61 3.93
N LEU A 33 7.02 2.55 3.03
CA LEU A 33 7.11 2.38 1.59
C LEU A 33 8.25 3.22 1.03
N THR A 34 8.95 2.66 0.05
CA THR A 34 9.92 3.40 -0.73
C THR A 34 9.20 4.35 -1.66
N LYS A 35 9.31 5.65 -1.39
CA LYS A 35 8.82 6.70 -2.27
C LYS A 35 9.79 6.85 -3.44
N LEU A 36 9.30 6.62 -4.65
CA LEU A 36 10.08 6.86 -5.87
C LEU A 36 10.17 8.36 -6.18
N GLU A 37 11.12 8.71 -7.06
CA GLU A 37 11.30 10.07 -7.54
C GLU A 37 9.98 10.67 -8.03
N LYS A 38 9.80 11.95 -7.71
CA LYS A 38 8.54 12.65 -7.95
C LYS A 38 8.45 13.00 -9.43
N VAL A 39 7.62 12.28 -10.17
CA VAL A 39 7.27 12.68 -11.54
C VAL A 39 6.18 13.75 -11.46
N GLY A 40 6.58 15.02 -11.54
CA GLY A 40 5.70 16.18 -11.42
C GLY A 40 5.18 16.40 -10.00
N THR A 41 3.85 16.43 -9.81
CA THR A 41 3.22 16.65 -8.49
C THR A 41 2.83 15.35 -7.77
N ARG A 42 2.92 14.19 -8.44
CA ARG A 42 2.43 12.91 -7.92
C ARG A 42 3.55 12.10 -7.25
N ASN A 43 3.19 11.43 -6.15
CA ASN A 43 4.07 10.46 -5.49
C ASN A 43 3.78 9.06 -6.04
N PHE A 44 4.84 8.29 -6.28
CA PHE A 44 4.76 6.91 -6.76
C PHE A 44 5.40 5.96 -5.75
N PHE A 45 4.80 4.80 -5.60
CA PHE A 45 5.20 3.74 -4.67
C PHE A 45 5.29 2.41 -5.41
N LEU A 46 6.19 1.54 -5.02
CA LEU A 46 6.35 0.24 -5.66
C LEU A 46 5.15 -0.67 -5.36
N TYR A 47 4.57 -1.26 -6.40
CA TYR A 47 3.44 -2.18 -6.26
C TYR A 47 3.79 -3.37 -5.35
N ASP A 48 5.01 -3.91 -5.49
CA ASP A 48 5.49 -5.05 -4.70
C ASP A 48 5.50 -4.76 -3.20
N GLU A 49 5.99 -3.57 -2.80
CA GLU A 49 6.02 -3.18 -1.39
C GLU A 49 4.61 -2.97 -0.82
N VAL A 50 3.71 -2.37 -1.61
CA VAL A 50 2.30 -2.20 -1.22
C VAL A 50 1.64 -3.57 -1.01
N MET A 51 1.89 -4.53 -1.89
CA MET A 51 1.38 -5.90 -1.76
C MET A 51 1.99 -6.64 -0.57
N ARG A 52 3.29 -6.47 -0.30
CA ARG A 52 3.93 -7.05 0.90
C ARG A 52 3.28 -6.54 2.18
N LEU A 53 3.07 -5.23 2.29
CA LEU A 53 2.38 -4.63 3.44
C LEU A 53 0.94 -5.12 3.56
N LYS A 54 0.22 -5.27 2.45
CA LYS A 54 -1.13 -5.85 2.45
C LYS A 54 -1.15 -7.26 3.01
N ASN A 55 -0.18 -8.10 2.62
CA ASN A 55 -0.05 -9.46 3.12
C ASN A 55 0.39 -9.54 4.59
N GLU A 56 1.26 -8.64 5.05
CA GLU A 56 1.61 -8.51 6.47
C GLU A 56 0.40 -8.07 7.31
N ALA A 57 -0.36 -7.09 6.83
CA ALA A 57 -1.57 -6.61 7.50
C ALA A 57 -2.69 -7.68 7.49
N GLY A 58 -2.85 -8.42 6.40
CA GLY A 58 -3.82 -9.51 6.28
C GLY A 58 -3.61 -10.64 7.29
N LYS A 59 -2.37 -10.87 7.76
CA LYS A 59 -2.08 -11.80 8.87
C LYS A 59 -2.55 -11.30 10.24
N ILE A 60 -2.86 -10.01 10.38
CA ILE A 60 -3.34 -9.40 11.64
C ILE A 60 -4.88 -9.37 11.68
N ILE A 61 -5.56 -9.51 10.54
CA ILE A 61 -7.03 -9.52 10.46
C ILE A 61 -7.58 -10.94 10.32
N THR A 62 -7.05 -11.91 11.07
CA THR A 62 -7.94 -12.97 11.56
C THR A 62 -8.83 -12.34 12.63
N PRO A 63 -10.15 -12.27 12.44
CA PRO A 63 -11.03 -11.69 13.44
C PRO A 63 -10.84 -12.46 14.76
N LYS A 64 -10.28 -11.79 15.76
CA LYS A 64 -10.06 -12.33 17.11
C LYS A 64 -11.37 -12.56 17.88
N TYR A 65 -12.51 -12.25 17.28
CA TYR A 65 -13.81 -12.31 17.92
C TYR A 65 -14.83 -12.97 16.99
N ASN A 66 -15.25 -14.19 17.35
CA ASN A 66 -16.55 -14.71 16.96
C ASN A 66 -17.57 -13.95 17.82
N VAL A 67 -18.24 -12.95 17.23
CA VAL A 67 -19.44 -12.37 17.85
C VAL A 67 -20.55 -13.40 17.70
N ILE A 68 -20.84 -14.09 18.80
CA ILE A 68 -22.03 -14.95 18.94
C ILE A 68 -23.09 -14.06 19.59
N ALA A 69 -24.18 -13.81 18.88
CA ALA A 69 -25.38 -13.18 19.42
C ALA A 69 -26.17 -14.18 20.28
#